data_AF-A0AAN2RCH5-F1
#
_entry.id   AF-A0AAN2RCH5-F1
#
_cell.length_a   1.000
_cell.length_b   1.000
_cell.length_c   1.000
_cell.angle_alpha   90.00
_cell.angle_beta   90.00
_cell.angle_gamma   90.00
#
_symmetry.space_group_name_H-M   'P 1'
#
loop_
_entity.id
_entity.type
_entity.pdbx_description
1 polymer ?
#
loop_
_entity_poly.entity_id
_entity_poly.type
_entity_poly.pdbx_seq_one_letter_code
_entity_poly.pdbx_strand_id
1 'polypeptide(L)'
;MFQIEGKLFFRSKKNLFAILVMLIAILASSLLAGYHNRQAKLKVIQNYEQSIQNFENIIQDLETQYQKQVLSQEDYQAEQTFFTDYIANYQKEIEAVKKEDWTYFYEKNIQHYQKDGQYISHSYRSYEFTPQTIENTFLISKYLLEKEIPSAFPINLYLTAFEHPKTPTDREIVKSLGQQALKGTSHEIWQGQKQLGLVITLPLFLLAFTNFFIKDQQGTSRQIRLLQTLGLTRIRITTNKYLAFLTLYTALFLTLYLSHFLIAFLLNGNSSWIYPVTTYSSKGLAYSFITTAIKPIYQVILLACGMHYLYLLFLLGLAQTLARVLKNGLAGLVVTLGIAISANFYPHIFNPFSLWNAGNLADGSAIIYHQLTGYSIPKVFTVLLISNLLIYCLQFYLLTRKSEV
;
A
#
# COMPACT_ATOMS: atom_id res chain seq x y z
N MET A 1 23.03 -9.48 28.34
CA MET A 1 23.31 -8.83 27.04
C MET A 1 22.15 -7.95 26.58
N PHE A 2 20.92 -8.48 26.48
CA PHE A 2 19.73 -7.71 26.08
C PHE A 2 19.52 -6.42 26.88
N GLN A 3 19.56 -6.47 28.22
CA GLN A 3 19.43 -5.27 29.06
C GLN A 3 20.47 -4.19 28.76
N ILE A 4 21.70 -4.58 28.41
CA ILE A 4 22.80 -3.66 28.13
C ILE A 4 22.60 -3.04 26.75
N GLU A 5 22.41 -3.85 25.72
CA GLU A 5 22.22 -3.39 24.34
C GLU A 5 20.93 -2.58 24.20
N GLY A 6 19.85 -2.98 24.86
CA GLY A 6 18.61 -2.20 24.91
C GLY A 6 18.81 -0.84 25.56
N LYS A 7 19.52 -0.77 26.70
CA LYS A 7 19.84 0.50 27.35
C LYS A 7 20.71 1.40 26.48
N LEU A 8 21.68 0.84 25.77
CA LEU A 8 22.51 1.60 24.81
C LEU A 8 21.70 2.09 23.62
N PHE A 9 20.80 1.25 23.11
CA PHE A 9 19.94 1.57 21.98
C PHE A 9 19.01 2.75 22.29
N PHE A 10 18.30 2.71 23.42
CA PHE A 10 17.37 3.78 23.82
C PHE A 10 18.05 5.04 24.37
N ARG A 11 19.35 4.98 24.73
CA ARG A 11 20.14 6.17 25.07
C ARG A 11 20.75 6.88 23.85
N SER A 12 20.76 6.23 22.69
CA SER A 12 21.31 6.82 21.47
C SER A 12 20.38 7.89 20.93
N LYS A 13 20.82 9.17 20.99
CA LYS A 13 20.08 10.31 20.41
C LYS A 13 19.73 10.08 18.92
N LYS A 14 20.66 9.47 18.17
CA LYS A 14 20.44 9.11 16.75
C LYS A 14 19.28 8.13 16.60
N ASN A 15 19.22 7.09 17.44
CA ASN A 15 18.19 6.06 17.33
C ASN A 15 16.83 6.61 17.76
N LEU A 16 16.79 7.40 18.84
CA LEU A 16 15.57 8.08 19.29
C LEU A 16 15.04 9.03 18.22
N PHE A 17 15.93 9.81 17.58
CA PHE A 17 15.55 10.69 16.47
C PHE A 17 14.96 9.89 15.30
N ALA A 18 15.59 8.80 14.88
CA ALA A 18 15.07 7.95 13.82
C ALA A 18 13.67 7.39 14.16
N ILE A 19 13.45 6.93 15.40
CA ILE A 19 12.16 6.44 15.88
C ILE A 19 11.10 7.56 15.86
N LEU A 20 11.46 8.74 16.36
CA LEU A 20 10.56 9.90 16.37
C LEU A 20 10.13 10.27 14.94
N VAL A 21 11.07 10.32 13.99
CA VAL A 21 10.76 10.61 12.58
C VAL A 21 9.84 9.55 11.98
N MET A 22 10.05 8.26 12.29
CA MET A 22 9.13 7.19 11.85
C MET A 22 7.71 7.39 12.38
N LEU A 23 7.56 7.72 13.66
CA LEU A 23 6.25 7.96 14.28
C LEU A 23 5.56 9.20 13.71
N ILE A 24 6.29 10.29 13.51
CA ILE A 24 5.76 11.51 12.88
C ILE A 24 5.30 11.22 11.45
N ALA A 25 6.07 10.47 10.67
CA ALA A 25 5.69 10.10 9.31
C ALA A 25 4.42 9.25 9.27
N ILE A 26 4.29 8.27 10.17
CA ILE A 26 3.07 7.46 10.32
C ILE A 26 1.87 8.35 10.66
N LEU A 27 2.02 9.25 11.63
CA LEU A 27 0.95 10.16 12.05
C LEU A 27 0.53 11.10 10.90
N ALA A 28 1.50 11.75 10.24
CA ALA A 28 1.26 12.66 9.13
C ALA A 28 0.53 11.96 7.97
N SER A 29 0.97 10.75 7.60
CA SER A 29 0.32 9.97 6.53
C SER A 29 -1.15 9.63 6.85
N SER A 30 -1.43 9.31 8.11
CA SER A 30 -2.77 8.95 8.55
C SER A 30 -3.71 10.17 8.63
N LEU A 31 -3.18 11.32 9.07
CA LEU A 31 -3.92 12.60 9.08
C LEU A 31 -4.23 13.09 7.66
N LEU A 32 -3.29 12.94 6.72
CA LEU A 32 -3.50 13.27 5.32
C LEU A 32 -4.62 12.41 4.71
N ALA A 33 -4.63 11.10 4.96
CA ALA A 33 -5.70 10.21 4.50
C ALA A 33 -7.08 10.64 5.05
N GLY A 34 -7.16 10.99 6.35
CA GLY A 34 -8.39 11.49 6.96
C GLY A 34 -8.87 12.83 6.36
N TYR A 35 -7.94 13.74 6.04
CA TYR A 35 -8.28 14.99 5.33
C TYR A 35 -8.77 14.73 3.91
N HIS A 36 -8.10 13.85 3.15
CA HIS A 36 -8.50 13.47 1.80
C HIS A 36 -9.89 12.83 1.78
N ASN A 37 -10.24 12.02 2.78
CA ASN A 37 -11.57 11.45 2.94
C ASN A 37 -12.66 12.55 2.98
N ARG A 38 -12.51 13.51 3.89
CA ARG A 38 -13.47 14.62 4.04
C ARG A 38 -13.57 15.44 2.75
N GLN A 39 -12.44 15.75 2.13
CA GLN A 39 -12.41 16.51 0.88
C GLN A 39 -13.05 15.75 -0.28
N ALA A 40 -12.84 14.43 -0.37
CA ALA A 40 -13.46 13.62 -1.40
C ALA A 40 -14.98 13.65 -1.27
N LYS A 41 -15.53 13.55 -0.05
CA LYS A 41 -16.98 13.59 0.18
C LYS A 41 -17.58 14.92 -0.25
N LEU A 42 -16.93 16.02 0.13
CA LEU A 42 -17.35 17.36 -0.28
C LEU A 42 -17.32 17.53 -1.80
N LYS A 43 -16.29 17.02 -2.48
CA LYS A 43 -16.20 17.11 -3.95
C LYS A 43 -17.31 16.35 -4.65
N VAL A 44 -17.68 15.17 -4.16
CA VAL A 44 -18.80 14.40 -4.75
C VAL A 44 -20.11 15.16 -4.59
N ILE A 45 -20.38 15.69 -3.40
CA ILE A 45 -21.57 16.53 -3.16
C ILE A 45 -21.58 17.73 -4.10
N GLN A 46 -20.48 18.47 -4.20
CA GLN A 46 -20.36 19.64 -5.09
C GLN A 46 -20.57 19.27 -6.57
N ASN A 47 -20.04 18.14 -7.03
CA ASN A 47 -20.24 17.68 -8.40
C ASN A 47 -21.72 17.38 -8.69
N TYR A 48 -22.42 16.75 -7.74
CA TYR A 48 -23.85 16.50 -7.87
C TYR A 48 -24.68 17.78 -7.81
N GLU A 49 -24.37 18.71 -6.91
CA GLU A 49 -25.01 20.03 -6.84
C GLU A 49 -24.84 20.80 -8.15
N GLN A 50 -23.63 20.81 -8.72
CA GLN A 50 -23.37 21.44 -10.02
C GLN A 50 -24.14 20.77 -11.16
N SER A 51 -24.23 19.44 -11.16
CA SER A 51 -24.98 18.70 -12.18
C SER A 51 -26.48 18.99 -12.10
N ILE A 52 -27.03 19.08 -10.89
CA ILE A 52 -28.41 19.49 -10.64
C ILE A 52 -28.64 20.89 -11.22
N GLN A 53 -27.79 21.86 -10.89
CA GLN A 53 -27.92 23.24 -11.39
C GLN A 53 -27.87 23.31 -12.92
N ASN A 54 -27.01 22.52 -13.56
CA ASN A 54 -26.95 22.45 -15.02
C ASN A 54 -28.24 21.89 -15.62
N PHE A 55 -28.82 20.85 -15.02
CA PHE A 55 -30.09 20.29 -15.49
C PHE A 55 -31.28 21.22 -15.23
N GLU A 56 -31.30 21.94 -14.11
CA GLU A 56 -32.29 22.99 -13.86
C GLU A 56 -32.24 24.08 -14.92
N ASN A 57 -31.04 24.53 -15.32
CA ASN A 57 -30.87 25.49 -16.41
C ASN A 57 -31.33 24.93 -17.76
N ILE A 58 -31.07 23.65 -18.06
CA ILE A 58 -31.55 22.99 -19.28
C ILE A 58 -33.08 22.94 -19.30
N ILE A 59 -33.73 22.59 -18.18
CA ILE A 59 -35.19 22.57 -18.08
C ILE A 59 -35.78 23.97 -18.34
N GLN A 60 -35.16 25.04 -17.83
CA GLN A 60 -35.58 26.43 -18.09
C GLN A 60 -35.44 26.81 -19.58
N ASP A 61 -34.37 26.38 -20.24
CA ASP A 61 -34.19 26.61 -21.68
C ASP A 61 -35.23 25.83 -22.50
N LEU A 62 -35.49 24.56 -22.15
CA LEU A 62 -36.55 23.75 -22.77
C LEU A 62 -37.92 24.40 -22.64
N GLU A 63 -38.24 24.95 -21.46
CA GLU A 63 -39.49 25.70 -21.24
C GLU A 63 -39.56 26.93 -22.16
N THR A 64 -38.45 27.65 -22.32
CA THR A 64 -38.38 28.81 -23.23
C THR A 64 -38.55 28.40 -24.70
N GLN A 65 -37.95 27.29 -25.13
CA GLN A 65 -38.08 26.77 -26.50
C GLN A 65 -39.50 26.29 -26.80
N TYR A 66 -40.14 25.64 -25.83
CA TYR A 66 -41.54 25.23 -25.91
C TYR A 66 -42.48 26.46 -26.00
N GLN A 67 -42.27 27.48 -25.16
CA GLN A 67 -43.04 28.74 -25.23
C GLN A 67 -42.90 29.46 -26.58
N LYS A 68 -41.72 29.37 -27.22
CA LYS A 68 -41.46 29.91 -28.55
C LYS A 68 -41.97 29.02 -29.70
N GLN A 69 -42.67 27.92 -29.40
CA GLN A 69 -43.17 26.94 -30.38
C GLN A 69 -42.07 26.31 -31.26
N VAL A 70 -40.82 26.29 -30.75
CA VAL A 70 -39.69 25.65 -31.42
C VAL A 70 -39.66 24.14 -31.14
N LEU A 71 -40.11 23.76 -29.94
CA LEU A 71 -40.17 22.37 -29.47
C LEU A 71 -41.63 21.90 -29.39
N SER A 72 -41.90 20.64 -29.74
CA SER A 72 -43.24 20.06 -29.60
C SER A 72 -43.56 19.82 -28.12
N GLN A 73 -44.85 19.72 -27.78
CA GLN A 73 -45.28 19.42 -26.40
C GLN A 73 -44.80 18.04 -25.94
N GLU A 74 -44.79 17.05 -26.83
CA GLU A 74 -44.39 15.68 -26.53
C GLU A 74 -42.89 15.60 -26.23
N ASP A 75 -42.06 16.25 -27.06
CA ASP A 75 -40.61 16.31 -26.84
C ASP A 75 -40.26 17.08 -25.57
N TYR A 76 -40.94 18.21 -25.31
CA TYR A 76 -40.78 18.98 -24.07
C TYR A 76 -41.03 18.12 -22.84
N GLN A 77 -42.16 17.41 -22.80
CA GLN A 77 -42.52 16.57 -21.66
C GLN A 77 -41.55 15.41 -21.47
N ALA A 78 -41.10 14.77 -22.56
CA ALA A 78 -40.14 13.68 -22.51
C ALA A 78 -38.79 14.15 -21.95
N GLU A 79 -38.23 15.24 -22.46
CA GLU A 79 -36.95 15.77 -22.00
C GLU A 79 -37.04 16.35 -20.57
N GLN A 80 -38.11 17.07 -20.24
CA GLN A 80 -38.32 17.58 -18.90
C GLN A 80 -38.38 16.44 -17.88
N THR A 81 -39.12 15.37 -18.18
CA THR A 81 -39.22 14.19 -17.30
C THR A 81 -37.84 13.55 -17.14
N PHE A 82 -37.12 13.36 -18.25
CA PHE A 82 -35.77 12.81 -18.24
C PHE A 82 -34.83 13.60 -17.31
N PHE A 83 -34.72 14.92 -17.46
CA PHE A 83 -33.83 15.72 -16.61
C PHE A 83 -34.32 15.81 -15.15
N THR A 84 -35.64 15.84 -14.92
CA THR A 84 -36.20 15.83 -13.57
C THR A 84 -35.85 14.55 -12.82
N ASP A 85 -35.91 13.39 -13.49
CA ASP A 85 -35.50 12.10 -12.91
C ASP A 85 -34.01 12.09 -12.54
N TYR A 86 -33.15 12.68 -13.39
CA TYR A 86 -31.72 12.83 -13.06
C TYR A 86 -31.48 13.73 -11.84
N ILE A 87 -32.20 14.86 -11.75
CA ILE A 87 -32.12 15.75 -10.57
C ILE A 87 -32.51 14.99 -9.31
N ALA A 88 -33.63 14.27 -9.33
CA ALA A 88 -34.11 13.48 -8.20
C ALA A 88 -33.10 12.39 -7.79
N ASN A 89 -32.45 11.74 -8.76
CA ASN A 89 -31.38 10.77 -8.49
C ASN A 89 -30.17 11.41 -7.83
N TYR A 90 -29.68 12.56 -8.34
CA TYR A 90 -28.56 13.26 -7.71
C TYR A 90 -28.87 13.79 -6.31
N GLN A 91 -30.10 14.23 -6.05
CA GLN A 91 -30.54 14.61 -4.70
C GLN A 91 -30.48 13.42 -3.73
N LYS A 92 -30.94 12.24 -4.15
CA LYS A 92 -30.81 11.00 -3.36
C LYS A 92 -29.35 10.64 -3.10
N GLU A 93 -28.49 10.76 -4.11
CA GLU A 93 -27.05 10.50 -3.97
C GLU A 93 -26.38 11.45 -2.97
N ILE A 94 -26.72 12.75 -3.00
CA ILE A 94 -26.22 13.72 -2.02
C ILE A 94 -26.61 13.32 -0.59
N GLU A 95 -27.88 12.94 -0.38
CA GLU A 95 -28.36 12.52 0.94
C GLU A 95 -27.70 11.21 1.40
N ALA A 96 -27.49 10.26 0.49
CA ALA A 96 -26.76 9.03 0.78
C ALA A 96 -25.31 9.30 1.20
N VAL A 97 -24.60 10.22 0.52
CA VAL A 97 -23.23 10.61 0.93
C VAL A 97 -23.23 11.28 2.31
N LYS A 98 -24.17 12.20 2.58
CA LYS A 98 -24.27 12.89 3.87
C LYS A 98 -24.56 11.94 5.03
N LYS A 99 -25.39 10.92 4.80
CA LYS A 99 -25.77 9.90 5.79
C LYS A 99 -24.81 8.71 5.86
N GLU A 100 -23.80 8.68 4.98
CA GLU A 100 -22.87 7.56 4.82
C GLU A 100 -23.59 6.24 4.48
N ASP A 101 -24.68 6.32 3.71
CA ASP A 101 -25.42 5.16 3.22
C ASP A 101 -24.74 4.56 1.98
N TRP A 102 -23.69 3.78 2.23
CA TRP A 102 -22.91 3.14 1.17
C TRP A 102 -23.64 1.97 0.51
N THR A 103 -24.61 1.38 1.22
CA THR A 103 -25.45 0.29 0.72
C THR A 103 -26.19 0.73 -0.55
N TYR A 104 -26.76 1.94 -0.55
CA TYR A 104 -27.39 2.54 -1.72
C TYR A 104 -26.48 2.52 -2.96
N PHE A 105 -25.21 2.89 -2.79
CA PHE A 105 -24.24 2.90 -3.90
C PHE A 105 -23.86 1.49 -4.37
N TYR A 106 -23.77 0.52 -3.47
CA TYR A 106 -23.48 -0.87 -3.84
C TYR A 106 -24.61 -1.46 -4.69
N GLU A 107 -25.85 -1.28 -4.25
CA GLU A 107 -27.04 -1.74 -4.98
C GLU A 107 -27.14 -1.08 -6.34
N LYS A 108 -26.94 0.25 -6.39
CA LYS A 108 -26.89 1.01 -7.65
C LYS A 108 -25.84 0.44 -8.61
N ASN A 109 -24.61 0.18 -8.16
CA ASN A 109 -23.57 -0.40 -9.02
C ASN A 109 -23.90 -1.79 -9.51
N ILE A 110 -24.42 -2.66 -8.64
CA ILE A 110 -24.80 -4.02 -8.98
C ILE A 110 -25.85 -4.00 -10.09
N GLN A 111 -26.89 -3.16 -9.94
CA GLN A 111 -27.94 -2.97 -10.95
C GLN A 111 -27.41 -2.33 -12.24
N HIS A 112 -26.51 -1.34 -12.12
CA HIS A 112 -26.01 -0.59 -13.27
C HIS A 112 -25.06 -1.41 -14.14
N TYR A 113 -24.20 -2.26 -13.55
CA TYR A 113 -23.16 -2.98 -14.29
C TYR A 113 -23.56 -4.40 -14.72
N GLN A 114 -24.65 -4.95 -14.18
CA GLN A 114 -25.15 -6.28 -14.54
C GLN A 114 -26.37 -6.17 -15.46
N LYS A 115 -26.30 -6.74 -16.67
CA LYS A 115 -27.45 -6.89 -17.56
C LYS A 115 -27.54 -8.32 -18.07
N ASP A 116 -28.63 -9.03 -17.73
CA ASP A 116 -28.92 -10.40 -18.21
C ASP A 116 -27.75 -11.40 -18.05
N GLY A 117 -27.01 -11.29 -16.95
CA GLY A 117 -25.83 -12.14 -16.67
C GLY A 117 -24.55 -11.74 -17.40
N GLN A 118 -24.58 -10.69 -18.23
CA GLN A 118 -23.41 -10.09 -18.88
C GLN A 118 -23.04 -8.77 -18.22
N TYR A 119 -21.74 -8.48 -18.14
CA TYR A 119 -21.24 -7.18 -17.68
C TYR A 119 -21.36 -6.15 -18.81
N ILE A 120 -21.95 -4.99 -18.53
CA ILE A 120 -22.19 -3.95 -19.55
C ILE A 120 -20.85 -3.32 -19.98
N SER A 121 -20.20 -3.90 -20.99
CA SER A 121 -18.98 -3.34 -21.60
C SER A 121 -19.26 -2.37 -22.75
N HIS A 122 -20.47 -2.42 -23.32
CA HIS A 122 -20.77 -1.78 -24.61
C HIS A 122 -21.02 -0.26 -24.50
N SER A 123 -21.42 0.26 -23.34
CA SER A 123 -21.65 1.70 -23.10
C SER A 123 -20.37 2.50 -22.84
N TYR A 124 -19.22 1.84 -22.60
CA TYR A 124 -17.94 2.51 -22.29
C TYR A 124 -16.91 2.46 -23.42
N ARG A 125 -17.31 2.05 -24.64
CA ARG A 125 -16.42 2.08 -25.82
C ARG A 125 -15.82 3.46 -26.09
N SER A 126 -16.50 4.53 -25.67
CA SER A 126 -16.04 5.93 -25.77
C SER A 126 -15.09 6.37 -24.66
N TYR A 127 -15.03 5.65 -23.53
CA TYR A 127 -14.22 6.01 -22.34
C TYR A 127 -13.05 5.06 -22.07
N GLU A 128 -12.83 4.04 -22.91
CA GLU A 128 -11.73 3.08 -22.82
C GLU A 128 -11.57 2.36 -21.46
N PHE A 129 -12.62 2.22 -20.63
CA PHE A 129 -12.53 1.37 -19.45
C PHE A 129 -12.45 -0.10 -19.84
N THR A 130 -11.52 -0.82 -19.21
CA THR A 130 -11.37 -2.26 -19.48
C THR A 130 -12.58 -3.01 -18.90
N PRO A 131 -13.02 -4.12 -19.52
CA PRO A 131 -14.01 -5.02 -18.92
C PRO A 131 -13.67 -5.43 -17.47
N GLN A 132 -12.38 -5.50 -17.13
CA GLN A 132 -11.89 -5.81 -15.80
C GLN A 132 -12.28 -4.75 -14.75
N THR A 133 -12.28 -3.47 -15.11
CA THR A 133 -12.68 -2.36 -14.24
C THR A 133 -14.13 -2.51 -13.79
N ILE A 134 -15.01 -2.81 -14.76
CA ILE A 134 -16.45 -2.99 -14.55
C ILE A 134 -16.71 -4.24 -13.72
N GLU A 135 -16.10 -5.37 -14.09
CA GLU A 135 -16.20 -6.63 -13.36
C GLU A 135 -15.72 -6.49 -11.90
N ASN A 136 -14.56 -5.85 -11.67
CA ASN A 136 -14.05 -5.64 -10.32
C ASN A 136 -14.99 -4.77 -9.48
N THR A 137 -15.54 -3.71 -10.07
CA THR A 137 -16.48 -2.82 -9.39
C THR A 137 -17.74 -3.56 -8.96
N PHE A 138 -18.29 -4.38 -9.85
CA PHE A 138 -19.42 -5.24 -9.55
C PHE A 138 -19.10 -6.23 -8.42
N LEU A 139 -18.01 -7.00 -8.56
CA LEU A 139 -17.64 -8.04 -7.60
C LEU A 139 -17.33 -7.46 -6.21
N ILE A 140 -16.68 -6.29 -6.15
CA ILE A 140 -16.43 -5.58 -4.89
C ILE A 140 -17.75 -5.10 -4.28
N SER A 141 -18.61 -4.44 -5.05
CA SER A 141 -19.89 -3.91 -4.54
C SER A 141 -20.76 -5.05 -3.99
N LYS A 142 -20.82 -6.17 -4.71
CA LYS A 142 -21.50 -7.39 -4.26
C LYS A 142 -20.91 -7.95 -2.96
N TYR A 143 -19.58 -8.08 -2.89
CA TYR A 143 -18.91 -8.57 -1.68
C TYR A 143 -19.16 -7.66 -0.46
N LEU A 144 -19.08 -6.35 -0.64
CA LEU A 144 -19.30 -5.38 0.44
C LEU A 144 -20.74 -5.40 0.93
N LEU A 145 -21.71 -5.49 0.02
CA LEU A 145 -23.13 -5.63 0.35
C LEU A 145 -23.41 -6.93 1.11
N GLU A 146 -22.95 -8.09 0.60
CA GLU A 146 -23.15 -9.41 1.22
C GLU A 146 -22.48 -9.55 2.59
N LYS A 147 -21.46 -8.74 2.88
CA LYS A 147 -20.71 -8.77 4.14
C LYS A 147 -21.01 -7.59 5.06
N GLU A 148 -21.94 -6.72 4.68
CA GLU A 148 -22.32 -5.52 5.44
C GLU A 148 -21.10 -4.67 5.81
N ILE A 149 -20.13 -4.55 4.89
CA ILE A 149 -18.90 -3.81 5.12
C ILE A 149 -19.11 -2.37 4.67
N PRO A 150 -19.12 -1.38 5.58
CA PRO A 150 -19.19 0.02 5.19
C PRO A 150 -17.90 0.46 4.50
N SER A 151 -18.02 1.26 3.45
CA SER A 151 -16.90 1.99 2.85
C SER A 151 -16.72 3.34 3.55
N ALA A 152 -15.65 4.05 3.21
CA ALA A 152 -15.51 5.46 3.57
C ALA A 152 -16.04 6.38 2.45
N PHE A 153 -16.29 5.83 1.27
CA PHE A 153 -16.56 6.57 0.04
C PHE A 153 -17.46 5.77 -0.91
N PRO A 154 -18.32 6.42 -1.73
CA PRO A 154 -19.08 5.71 -2.74
C PRO A 154 -18.13 5.10 -3.77
N ILE A 155 -18.32 3.82 -4.05
CA ILE A 155 -17.53 3.11 -5.05
C ILE A 155 -18.21 3.37 -6.38
N ASN A 156 -17.50 3.86 -7.40
CA ASN A 156 -18.07 4.08 -8.73
C ASN A 156 -17.41 3.21 -9.78
N LEU A 157 -16.08 3.30 -9.90
CA LEU A 157 -15.26 2.45 -10.78
C LEU A 157 -13.93 2.15 -10.09
N TYR A 158 -13.64 0.87 -9.89
CA TYR A 158 -12.38 0.40 -9.31
C TYR A 158 -11.33 0.26 -10.41
N LEU A 159 -10.48 1.29 -10.51
CA LEU A 159 -9.38 1.31 -11.48
C LEU A 159 -8.23 0.39 -11.02
N THR A 160 -7.73 -0.44 -11.93
CA THR A 160 -6.61 -1.35 -11.67
C THR A 160 -5.25 -0.74 -12.02
N ALA A 161 -4.17 -1.32 -11.49
CA ALA A 161 -2.80 -0.94 -11.84
C ALA A 161 -2.44 -1.19 -13.33
N PHE A 162 -3.34 -1.77 -14.11
CA PHE A 162 -3.17 -2.11 -15.54
C PHE A 162 -3.95 -1.20 -16.47
N GLU A 163 -4.73 -0.28 -15.92
CA GLU A 163 -5.35 0.76 -16.72
C GLU A 163 -4.29 1.79 -17.07
N HIS A 164 -3.81 1.68 -18.31
CA HIS A 164 -2.81 2.56 -18.87
C HIS A 164 -3.50 3.67 -19.65
N PRO A 165 -3.56 4.91 -19.12
CA PRO A 165 -4.12 6.03 -19.87
C PRO A 165 -3.25 6.31 -21.10
N LYS A 166 -3.88 6.39 -22.28
CA LYS A 166 -3.18 6.60 -23.55
C LYS A 166 -2.93 8.08 -23.83
N THR A 167 -3.79 8.96 -23.33
CA THR A 167 -3.69 10.41 -23.52
C THR A 167 -3.50 11.18 -22.20
N PRO A 168 -3.07 12.46 -22.25
CA PRO A 168 -3.07 13.34 -21.08
C PRO A 168 -4.46 13.51 -20.45
N THR A 169 -5.51 13.60 -21.27
CA THR A 169 -6.90 13.68 -20.80
C THR A 169 -7.32 12.39 -20.09
N ASP A 170 -6.97 11.22 -20.65
CA ASP A 170 -7.21 9.93 -19.99
C ASP A 170 -6.46 9.85 -18.66
N ARG A 171 -5.24 10.42 -18.59
CA ARG A 171 -4.51 10.49 -17.31
C ARG A 171 -5.27 11.30 -16.29
N GLU A 172 -5.88 12.41 -16.66
CA GLU A 172 -6.70 13.20 -15.73
C GLU A 172 -7.98 12.49 -15.32
N ILE A 173 -8.60 11.76 -16.23
CA ILE A 173 -9.80 10.94 -15.96
C ILE A 173 -9.47 9.73 -15.08
N VAL A 174 -8.40 8.99 -15.38
CA VAL A 174 -7.89 7.88 -14.56
C VAL A 174 -7.45 8.41 -13.19
N LYS A 175 -6.83 9.60 -13.14
CA LYS A 175 -6.44 10.26 -11.89
C LYS A 175 -7.66 10.74 -11.11
N SER A 176 -8.71 11.24 -11.77
CA SER A 176 -9.94 11.67 -11.10
C SER A 176 -10.71 10.46 -10.61
N LEU A 177 -11.05 9.50 -11.46
CA LEU A 177 -11.89 8.35 -11.10
C LEU A 177 -11.13 7.29 -10.27
N GLY A 178 -9.91 6.93 -10.66
CA GLY A 178 -9.14 5.87 -10.01
C GLY A 178 -8.45 6.26 -8.72
N GLN A 179 -7.95 7.50 -8.62
CA GLN A 179 -7.40 7.95 -7.33
C GLN A 179 -8.49 8.45 -6.39
N GLN A 180 -9.65 8.93 -6.86
CA GLN A 180 -10.73 9.34 -5.95
C GLN A 180 -11.46 8.16 -5.33
N ALA A 181 -11.72 7.07 -6.07
CA ALA A 181 -12.40 5.89 -5.52
C ALA A 181 -11.63 5.22 -4.37
N LEU A 182 -10.31 5.46 -4.29
CA LEU A 182 -9.44 4.91 -3.25
C LEU A 182 -9.11 5.94 -2.16
N LYS A 183 -9.20 7.25 -2.46
CA LYS A 183 -8.94 8.33 -1.49
C LYS A 183 -9.94 8.30 -0.35
N GLY A 184 -9.43 8.46 0.86
CA GLY A 184 -10.16 8.42 2.10
C GLY A 184 -10.59 7.03 2.54
N THR A 185 -10.39 6.00 1.71
CA THR A 185 -10.63 4.61 2.09
C THR A 185 -9.39 4.02 2.73
N SER A 186 -9.58 2.86 3.37
CA SER A 186 -8.46 2.03 3.80
C SER A 186 -7.55 1.55 2.71
N HIS A 187 -8.03 1.53 1.48
CA HIS A 187 -7.17 1.26 0.36
C HIS A 187 -6.11 2.37 0.21
N GLU A 188 -6.41 3.64 0.51
CA GLU A 188 -5.39 4.70 0.56
C GLU A 188 -4.37 4.47 1.67
N ILE A 189 -4.79 3.96 2.84
CA ILE A 189 -3.88 3.59 3.93
C ILE A 189 -2.96 2.45 3.48
N TRP A 190 -3.52 1.42 2.85
CA TRP A 190 -2.76 0.33 2.24
C TRP A 190 -1.79 0.83 1.16
N GLN A 191 -2.24 1.68 0.23
CA GLN A 191 -1.40 2.27 -0.81
C GLN A 191 -0.31 3.16 -0.21
N GLY A 192 -0.64 3.90 0.86
CA GLY A 192 0.30 4.66 1.66
C GLY A 192 1.36 3.76 2.30
N GLN A 193 0.98 2.64 2.91
CA GLN A 193 1.95 1.66 3.44
C GLN A 193 2.80 1.04 2.33
N LYS A 194 2.18 0.71 1.20
CA LYS A 194 2.82 0.15 0.01
C LYS A 194 3.89 1.09 -0.57
N GLN A 195 3.72 2.41 -0.45
CA GLN A 195 4.66 3.42 -0.93
C GLN A 195 5.63 3.92 0.17
N LEU A 196 5.13 4.28 1.35
CA LEU A 196 5.89 4.85 2.48
C LEU A 196 6.65 3.80 3.28
N GLY A 197 6.13 2.57 3.34
CA GLY A 197 6.71 1.44 4.06
C GLY A 197 8.06 0.97 3.54
N LEU A 198 8.58 1.61 2.48
CA LEU A 198 9.93 1.40 1.94
C LEU A 198 10.76 2.69 1.96
N VAL A 199 10.21 3.83 1.53
CA VAL A 199 10.99 5.07 1.41
C VAL A 199 11.38 5.65 2.77
N ILE A 200 10.53 5.47 3.79
CA ILE A 200 10.75 6.06 5.11
C ILE A 200 11.31 5.04 6.11
N THR A 201 10.75 3.83 6.15
CA THR A 201 11.15 2.80 7.12
C THR A 201 12.57 2.27 6.84
N LEU A 202 12.93 2.03 5.58
CA LEU A 202 14.18 1.35 5.22
C LEU A 202 15.42 2.19 5.57
N PRO A 203 15.53 3.48 5.21
CA PRO A 203 16.68 4.29 5.61
C PRO A 203 16.75 4.46 7.14
N LEU A 204 15.61 4.58 7.82
CA LEU A 204 15.57 4.81 9.28
C LEU A 204 15.94 3.55 10.07
N PHE A 205 15.51 2.37 9.62
CA PHE A 205 15.97 1.08 10.19
C PHE A 205 17.45 0.85 9.94
N LEU A 206 17.93 1.11 8.72
CA LEU A 206 19.36 1.04 8.42
C LEU A 206 20.15 2.02 9.29
N LEU A 207 19.69 3.26 9.45
CA LEU A 207 20.36 4.24 10.32
C LEU A 207 20.40 3.80 11.79
N ALA A 208 19.33 3.20 12.30
CA ALA A 208 19.23 2.76 13.69
C ALA A 208 20.12 1.53 14.00
N PHE A 209 20.26 0.61 13.05
CA PHE A 209 20.88 -0.70 13.30
C PHE A 209 22.16 -1.01 12.52
N THR A 210 22.56 -0.23 11.50
CA THR A 210 23.81 -0.53 10.73
C THR A 210 25.04 -0.52 11.62
N ASN A 211 25.05 0.33 12.66
CA ASN A 211 26.18 0.45 13.57
C ASN A 211 26.18 -0.58 14.71
N PHE A 212 25.18 -1.47 14.79
CA PHE A 212 24.97 -2.35 15.95
C PHE A 212 26.19 -3.24 16.26
N PHE A 213 26.89 -3.71 15.22
CA PHE A 213 28.07 -4.57 15.35
C PHE A 213 29.41 -3.87 15.09
N ILE A 214 29.45 -2.61 14.67
CA ILE A 214 30.69 -1.96 14.16
C ILE A 214 31.79 -1.87 15.23
N LYS A 215 31.45 -1.50 16.47
CA LYS A 215 32.45 -1.41 17.56
C LYS A 215 33.09 -2.76 17.89
N ASP A 216 32.36 -3.83 17.63
CA ASP A 216 32.85 -5.20 17.85
C ASP A 216 33.67 -5.68 16.65
N GLN A 217 33.27 -5.27 15.44
CA GLN A 217 34.01 -5.49 14.20
C GLN A 217 35.39 -4.82 14.20
N GLN A 218 35.51 -3.65 14.86
CA GLN A 218 36.76 -2.90 14.96
C GLN A 218 37.61 -3.28 16.19
N GLY A 219 37.16 -4.20 17.05
CA GLY A 219 37.90 -4.60 18.27
C GLY A 219 38.02 -3.50 19.33
N THR A 220 37.29 -2.40 19.19
CA THR A 220 37.37 -1.22 20.07
C THR A 220 36.42 -1.29 21.26
N SER A 221 35.54 -2.29 21.30
CA SER A 221 34.54 -2.46 22.35
C SER A 221 35.17 -2.87 23.68
N ARG A 222 35.30 -1.89 24.60
CA ARG A 222 35.73 -2.12 26.00
C ARG A 222 34.86 -3.18 26.70
N GLN A 223 33.57 -3.23 26.37
CA GLN A 223 32.63 -4.21 26.91
C GLN A 223 32.94 -5.64 26.46
N ILE A 224 33.27 -5.87 25.18
CA ILE A 224 33.65 -7.21 24.72
C ILE A 224 34.91 -7.68 25.42
N ARG A 225 35.92 -6.81 25.56
CA ARG A 225 37.16 -7.15 26.26
C ARG A 225 36.88 -7.54 27.71
N LEU A 226 36.02 -6.78 28.42
CA LEU A 226 35.58 -7.12 29.76
C LEU A 226 34.88 -8.49 29.83
N LEU A 227 33.95 -8.77 28.91
CA LEU A 227 33.22 -10.04 28.89
C LEU A 227 34.15 -11.22 28.60
N GLN A 228 35.16 -11.03 27.74
CA GLN A 228 36.19 -12.03 27.47
C GLN A 228 37.10 -12.27 28.69
N THR A 229 37.47 -11.22 29.43
CA THR A 229 38.22 -11.38 30.70
C THR A 229 37.41 -12.08 31.79
N LEU A 230 36.08 -12.00 31.73
CA LEU A 230 35.17 -12.74 32.60
C LEU A 230 34.94 -14.20 32.14
N GLY A 231 35.70 -14.69 31.16
CA GLY A 231 35.66 -16.09 30.70
C GLY A 231 34.60 -16.40 29.64
N LEU A 232 33.90 -15.41 29.09
CA LEU A 232 32.94 -15.65 28.01
C LEU A 232 33.64 -15.81 26.65
N THR A 233 33.32 -16.89 25.95
CA THR A 233 33.83 -17.12 24.59
C THR A 233 33.27 -16.11 23.59
N ARG A 234 34.04 -15.79 22.55
CA ARG A 234 33.62 -14.87 21.48
C ARG A 234 32.32 -15.32 20.81
N ILE A 235 32.17 -16.63 20.58
CA ILE A 235 30.94 -17.24 20.06
C ILE A 235 29.75 -16.91 20.97
N ARG A 236 29.86 -17.17 22.28
CA ARG A 236 28.77 -16.90 23.23
C ARG A 236 28.41 -15.41 23.31
N ILE A 237 29.40 -14.52 23.23
CA ILE A 237 29.18 -13.07 23.18
C ILE A 237 28.42 -12.70 21.89
N THR A 238 28.91 -13.15 20.73
CA THR A 238 28.31 -12.87 19.42
C THR A 238 26.88 -13.42 19.32
N THR A 239 26.63 -14.66 19.75
CA THR A 239 25.27 -15.24 19.78
C THR A 239 24.32 -14.43 20.66
N ASN A 240 24.73 -14.10 21.88
CA ASN A 240 23.92 -13.29 22.78
C ASN A 240 23.62 -11.88 22.23
N LYS A 241 24.55 -11.34 21.44
CA LYS A 241 24.37 -10.05 20.77
C LYS A 241 23.42 -10.14 19.59
N TYR A 242 23.47 -11.21 18.79
CA TYR A 242 22.48 -11.48 17.75
C TYR A 242 21.08 -11.66 18.32
N LEU A 243 20.94 -12.37 19.43
CA LEU A 243 19.65 -12.49 20.13
C LEU A 243 19.14 -11.10 20.54
N ALA A 244 19.99 -10.28 21.17
CA ALA A 244 19.60 -8.93 21.55
C ALA A 244 19.23 -8.05 20.35
N PHE A 245 19.99 -8.13 19.26
CA PHE A 245 19.71 -7.45 17.99
C PHE A 245 18.35 -7.86 17.43
N LEU A 246 18.10 -9.16 17.26
CA LEU A 246 16.86 -9.70 16.71
C LEU A 246 15.65 -9.33 17.58
N THR A 247 15.78 -9.39 18.91
CA THR A 247 14.70 -8.97 19.82
C THR A 247 14.39 -7.49 19.67
N LEU A 248 15.41 -6.60 19.66
CA LEU A 248 15.21 -5.16 19.51
C LEU A 248 14.64 -4.80 18.13
N TYR A 249 15.16 -5.42 17.07
CA TYR A 249 14.69 -5.24 15.70
C TYR A 249 13.21 -5.65 15.58
N THR A 250 12.86 -6.85 16.05
CA THR A 250 11.49 -7.37 16.00
C THR A 250 10.54 -6.52 16.83
N ALA A 251 10.94 -6.15 18.05
CA ALA A 251 10.13 -5.31 18.92
C ALA A 251 9.85 -3.94 18.29
N LEU A 252 10.87 -3.28 17.72
CA LEU A 252 10.69 -1.99 17.06
C LEU A 252 9.82 -2.11 15.80
N PHE A 253 10.06 -3.13 14.97
CA PHE A 253 9.26 -3.37 13.77
C PHE A 253 7.79 -3.59 14.09
N LEU A 254 7.48 -4.49 15.03
CA LEU A 254 6.11 -4.76 15.46
C LEU A 254 5.47 -3.54 16.11
N THR A 255 6.22 -2.78 16.93
CA THR A 255 5.69 -1.57 17.57
C THR A 255 5.30 -0.52 16.53
N LEU A 256 6.14 -0.29 15.52
CA LEU A 256 5.85 0.67 14.44
C LEU A 256 4.66 0.22 13.60
N TYR A 257 4.60 -1.07 13.26
CA TYR A 257 3.50 -1.63 12.49
C TYR A 257 2.17 -1.54 13.25
N LEU A 258 2.19 -1.88 14.56
CA LEU A 258 1.04 -1.77 15.45
C LEU A 258 0.62 -0.31 15.66
N SER A 259 1.59 0.61 15.80
CA SER A 259 1.32 2.05 15.92
C SER A 259 0.62 2.57 14.68
N HIS A 260 1.10 2.17 13.50
CA HIS A 260 0.45 2.52 12.24
C HIS A 260 -0.98 1.97 12.18
N PHE A 261 -1.18 0.69 12.54
CA PHE A 261 -2.52 0.09 12.58
C PHE A 261 -3.46 0.84 13.53
N LEU A 262 -2.99 1.14 14.74
CA LEU A 262 -3.78 1.83 15.76
C LEU A 262 -4.15 3.25 15.34
N ILE A 263 -3.19 4.02 14.80
CA ILE A 263 -3.42 5.40 14.36
C ILE A 263 -4.43 5.42 13.19
N ALA A 264 -4.25 4.55 12.21
CA ALA A 264 -5.18 4.43 11.08
C ALA A 264 -6.58 3.99 11.52
N PHE A 265 -6.68 3.06 12.47
CA PHE A 265 -7.95 2.66 13.08
C PHE A 265 -8.64 3.81 13.82
N LEU A 266 -7.91 4.57 14.64
CA LEU A 266 -8.47 5.67 15.43
C LEU A 266 -8.97 6.83 14.55
N LEU A 267 -8.29 7.11 13.43
CA LEU A 267 -8.63 8.22 12.55
C LEU A 267 -9.72 7.87 11.52
N ASN A 268 -9.76 6.63 11.03
CA ASN A 268 -10.60 6.23 9.90
C ASN A 268 -11.59 5.08 10.23
N GLY A 269 -11.64 4.61 11.47
CA GLY A 269 -12.58 3.59 11.94
C GLY A 269 -12.26 2.16 11.49
N ASN A 270 -13.12 1.21 11.89
CA ASN A 270 -12.91 -0.22 11.67
C ASN A 270 -13.15 -0.68 10.21
N SER A 271 -14.01 0.03 9.47
CA SER A 271 -14.20 -0.14 8.02
C SER A 271 -12.86 -0.12 7.27
N SER A 272 -11.87 0.55 7.87
CA SER A 272 -10.55 0.70 7.30
C SER A 272 -9.68 -0.56 7.24
N TRP A 273 -10.15 -1.72 7.70
CA TRP A 273 -9.33 -2.95 7.62
C TRP A 273 -10.04 -4.11 6.96
N ILE A 274 -11.37 -4.01 6.84
CA ILE A 274 -12.24 -5.08 6.34
C ILE A 274 -12.50 -4.92 4.84
N TYR A 275 -12.32 -3.70 4.32
CA TYR A 275 -12.45 -3.41 2.90
C TYR A 275 -11.57 -4.37 2.05
N PRO A 276 -12.07 -4.88 0.92
CA PRO A 276 -11.33 -5.82 0.10
C PRO A 276 -10.36 -5.13 -0.88
N VAL A 277 -9.32 -5.85 -1.26
CA VAL A 277 -8.49 -5.54 -2.43
C VAL A 277 -8.55 -6.68 -3.44
N THR A 278 -8.48 -6.31 -4.70
CA THR A 278 -8.37 -7.24 -5.82
C THR A 278 -6.97 -7.81 -5.86
N THR A 279 -6.86 -9.14 -5.78
CA THR A 279 -5.62 -9.86 -6.02
C THR A 279 -5.67 -10.54 -7.36
N TYR A 280 -4.60 -10.41 -8.15
CA TYR A 280 -4.56 -10.94 -9.49
C TYR A 280 -3.87 -12.29 -9.53
N SER A 281 -4.52 -13.28 -10.16
CA SER A 281 -3.98 -14.63 -10.29
C SER A 281 -3.46 -14.88 -11.71
N SER A 282 -2.33 -15.59 -11.82
CA SER A 282 -1.66 -15.90 -13.08
C SER A 282 -2.03 -17.26 -13.68
N LYS A 283 -3.13 -17.90 -13.23
CA LYS A 283 -3.49 -19.23 -13.73
C LYS A 283 -3.97 -19.14 -15.19
N GLY A 284 -3.06 -19.44 -16.13
CA GLY A 284 -3.34 -19.64 -17.55
C GLY A 284 -2.77 -18.56 -18.47
N LEU A 285 -1.45 -18.53 -18.66
CA LEU A 285 -0.83 -17.65 -19.67
C LEU A 285 -1.04 -18.21 -21.08
N ALA A 286 -2.19 -17.87 -21.67
CA ALA A 286 -2.35 -17.55 -23.08
C ALA A 286 -3.68 -16.78 -23.23
N TYR A 287 -3.61 -15.45 -23.20
CA TYR A 287 -4.73 -14.53 -23.49
C TYR A 287 -5.91 -14.45 -22.50
N SER A 288 -5.82 -14.94 -21.25
CA SER A 288 -6.93 -14.74 -20.31
C SER A 288 -6.96 -13.30 -19.80
N PHE A 289 -8.04 -12.58 -20.12
CA PHE A 289 -8.56 -11.47 -19.32
C PHE A 289 -8.45 -11.85 -17.84
N ILE A 290 -7.78 -11.00 -17.06
CA ILE A 290 -7.28 -11.31 -15.71
C ILE A 290 -8.38 -11.85 -14.77
N THR A 291 -8.09 -12.91 -14.02
CA THR A 291 -8.98 -13.38 -12.93
C THR A 291 -8.65 -12.70 -11.60
N THR A 292 -9.64 -12.02 -11.03
CA THR A 292 -9.52 -11.33 -9.75
C THR A 292 -10.01 -12.21 -8.59
N ALA A 293 -9.23 -12.29 -7.51
CA ALA A 293 -9.67 -12.82 -6.23
C ALA A 293 -9.77 -11.69 -5.19
N ILE A 294 -10.89 -11.61 -4.48
CA ILE A 294 -11.14 -10.59 -3.46
C ILE A 294 -10.52 -11.04 -2.13
N LYS A 295 -9.64 -10.21 -1.54
CA LYS A 295 -9.08 -10.44 -0.21
C LYS A 295 -9.24 -9.22 0.69
N PRO A 296 -9.58 -9.38 1.98
CA PRO A 296 -9.53 -8.27 2.93
C PRO A 296 -8.15 -7.61 3.02
N ILE A 297 -8.13 -6.28 3.21
CA ILE A 297 -6.90 -5.48 3.35
C ILE A 297 -5.96 -6.05 4.41
N TYR A 298 -6.48 -6.43 5.59
CA TYR A 298 -5.63 -6.95 6.68
C TYR A 298 -4.80 -8.18 6.27
N GLN A 299 -5.32 -9.04 5.38
CA GLN A 299 -4.60 -10.22 4.90
C GLN A 299 -3.42 -9.83 4.01
N VAL A 300 -3.66 -8.88 3.10
CA VAL A 300 -2.63 -8.38 2.17
C VAL A 300 -1.55 -7.61 2.93
N ILE A 301 -1.96 -6.82 3.90
CA ILE A 301 -1.10 -6.10 4.85
C ILE A 301 -0.24 -7.07 5.66
N LEU A 302 -0.80 -8.14 6.22
CA LEU A 302 -0.04 -9.16 6.95
C LEU A 302 1.02 -9.85 6.07
N LEU A 303 0.67 -10.18 4.83
CA LEU A 303 1.60 -10.77 3.86
C LEU A 303 2.74 -9.80 3.52
N ALA A 304 2.41 -8.54 3.26
CA ALA A 304 3.39 -7.50 3.00
C ALA A 304 4.27 -7.21 4.22
N CYS A 305 3.71 -7.27 5.43
CA CYS A 305 4.43 -7.13 6.69
C CYS A 305 5.54 -8.19 6.81
N GLY A 306 5.21 -9.47 6.56
CA GLY A 306 6.19 -10.55 6.59
C GLY A 306 7.29 -10.38 5.54
N MET A 307 6.94 -9.98 4.31
CA MET A 307 7.93 -9.71 3.26
C MET A 307 8.82 -8.50 3.59
N HIS A 308 8.23 -7.39 4.05
CA HIS A 308 8.98 -6.21 4.50
C HIS A 308 9.94 -6.55 5.65
N TYR A 309 9.48 -7.32 6.64
CA TYR A 309 10.31 -7.76 7.76
C TYR A 309 11.56 -8.51 7.28
N LEU A 310 11.39 -9.49 6.39
CA LEU A 310 12.49 -10.30 5.86
C LEU A 310 13.41 -9.49 4.93
N TYR A 311 12.85 -8.62 4.11
CA TYR A 311 13.62 -7.79 3.19
C TYR A 311 14.48 -6.75 3.92
N LEU A 312 13.91 -6.07 4.93
CA LEU A 312 14.65 -5.14 5.78
C LEU A 312 15.76 -5.86 6.56
N LEU A 313 15.47 -7.05 7.07
CA LEU A 313 16.47 -7.88 7.77
C LEU A 313 17.62 -8.25 6.81
N PHE A 314 17.32 -8.63 5.57
CA PHE A 314 18.31 -8.95 4.55
C PHE A 314 19.23 -7.76 4.24
N LEU A 315 18.65 -6.60 3.93
CA LEU A 315 19.42 -5.40 3.63
C LEU A 315 20.25 -4.93 4.82
N LEU A 316 19.73 -5.08 6.04
CA LEU A 316 20.45 -4.73 7.24
C LEU A 316 21.64 -5.67 7.47
N GLY A 317 21.48 -6.97 7.24
CA GLY A 317 22.58 -7.94 7.23
C GLY A 317 23.67 -7.57 6.23
N LEU A 318 23.28 -7.15 5.02
CA LEU A 318 24.22 -6.68 4.00
C LEU A 318 24.94 -5.40 4.43
N ALA A 319 24.19 -4.39 4.88
CA ALA A 319 24.74 -3.10 5.32
C ALA A 319 25.73 -3.27 6.46
N GLN A 320 25.42 -4.12 7.44
CA GLN A 320 26.33 -4.41 8.55
C GLN A 320 27.56 -5.21 8.10
N THR A 321 27.44 -6.06 7.08
CA THR A 321 28.56 -6.81 6.49
C THR A 321 29.47 -5.89 5.68
N LEU A 322 28.92 -5.01 4.85
CA LEU A 322 29.68 -4.01 4.10
C LEU A 322 30.30 -2.97 5.03
N ALA A 323 29.59 -2.53 6.08
CA ALA A 323 30.11 -1.62 7.09
C ALA A 323 31.39 -2.16 7.75
N ARG A 324 31.50 -3.48 7.88
CA ARG A 324 32.71 -4.14 8.36
C ARG A 324 33.86 -4.01 7.37
N VAL A 325 33.61 -4.40 6.11
CA VAL A 325 34.63 -4.39 5.04
C VAL A 325 35.17 -2.96 4.85
N LEU A 326 34.27 -1.98 4.83
CA LEU A 326 34.57 -0.57 4.67
C LEU A 326 35.01 0.12 5.96
N LYS A 327 34.94 -0.58 7.11
CA LYS A 327 35.18 -0.04 8.47
C LYS A 327 34.38 1.23 8.79
N ASN A 328 33.28 1.47 8.09
CA ASN A 328 32.46 2.67 8.21
C ASN A 328 30.99 2.31 7.98
N GLY A 329 30.15 2.58 8.99
CA GLY A 329 28.73 2.27 8.96
C GLY A 329 27.93 3.08 7.96
N LEU A 330 28.28 4.35 7.78
CA LEU A 330 27.62 5.20 6.78
C LEU A 330 27.95 4.71 5.37
N ALA A 331 29.21 4.37 5.12
CA ALA A 331 29.62 3.83 3.82
C ALA A 331 28.92 2.49 3.51
N GLY A 332 28.83 1.57 4.49
CA GLY A 332 28.10 0.31 4.34
C GLY A 332 26.62 0.51 4.03
N LEU A 333 25.99 1.49 4.69
CA LEU A 333 24.60 1.89 4.43
C LEU A 333 24.43 2.44 3.01
N VAL A 334 25.25 3.40 2.60
CA VAL A 334 25.14 4.06 1.28
C VAL A 334 25.34 3.07 0.15
N VAL A 335 26.34 2.18 0.25
CA VAL A 335 26.58 1.14 -0.75
C VAL A 335 25.41 0.17 -0.84
N THR A 336 24.85 -0.24 0.30
CA THR A 336 23.67 -1.13 0.33
C THR A 336 22.47 -0.50 -0.36
N LEU A 337 22.21 0.78 -0.12
CA LEU A 337 21.14 1.52 -0.80
C LEU A 337 21.38 1.59 -2.31
N GLY A 338 22.61 1.86 -2.74
CA GLY A 338 22.98 1.87 -4.16
C GLY A 338 22.67 0.53 -4.84
N ILE A 339 23.10 -0.59 -4.24
CA ILE A 339 22.83 -1.94 -4.77
C ILE A 339 21.33 -2.22 -4.85
N ALA A 340 20.58 -1.92 -3.78
CA ALA A 340 19.13 -2.14 -3.74
C ALA A 340 18.40 -1.33 -4.84
N ILE A 341 18.78 -0.06 -5.04
CA ILE A 341 18.20 0.79 -6.09
C ILE A 341 18.55 0.24 -7.48
N SER A 342 19.80 -0.14 -7.73
CA SER A 342 20.23 -0.68 -9.02
C SER A 342 19.56 -2.01 -9.38
N ALA A 343 19.32 -2.88 -8.39
CA ALA A 343 18.67 -4.16 -8.62
C ALA A 343 17.19 -4.04 -9.05
N ASN A 344 16.55 -2.91 -8.77
CA ASN A 344 15.16 -2.67 -9.18
C ASN A 344 14.98 -2.52 -10.69
N PHE A 345 16.05 -2.19 -11.41
CA PHE A 345 16.01 -2.13 -12.88
C PHE A 345 15.94 -3.53 -13.53
N TYR A 346 16.21 -4.60 -12.78
CA TYR A 346 16.21 -5.99 -13.26
C TYR A 346 15.39 -6.89 -12.34
N PRO A 347 14.05 -6.77 -12.38
CA PRO A 347 13.14 -7.49 -11.48
C PRO A 347 13.15 -8.99 -11.78
N HIS A 348 13.53 -9.79 -10.78
CA HIS A 348 13.57 -11.24 -10.92
C HIS A 348 13.31 -11.93 -9.57
N ILE A 349 12.48 -12.97 -9.56
CA ILE A 349 12.04 -13.60 -8.30
C ILE A 349 13.19 -14.21 -7.48
N PHE A 350 14.25 -14.66 -8.14
CA PHE A 350 15.44 -15.20 -7.49
C PHE A 350 16.47 -14.13 -7.11
N ASN A 351 16.25 -12.86 -7.47
CA ASN A 351 17.10 -11.75 -7.09
C ASN A 351 16.51 -11.06 -5.84
N PRO A 352 17.02 -11.36 -4.62
CA PRO A 352 16.45 -10.81 -3.38
C PRO A 352 16.53 -9.28 -3.31
N PHE A 353 17.48 -8.66 -4.02
CA PHE A 353 17.62 -7.21 -4.08
C PHE A 353 16.50 -6.53 -4.88
N SER A 354 15.83 -7.27 -5.77
CA SER A 354 14.70 -6.76 -6.57
C SER A 354 13.34 -7.00 -5.91
N LEU A 355 13.29 -7.75 -4.79
CA LEU A 355 12.07 -8.07 -4.05
C LEU A 355 11.64 -6.94 -3.10
N TRP A 356 11.89 -5.69 -3.51
CA TRP A 356 11.71 -4.53 -2.65
C TRP A 356 10.25 -4.11 -2.50
N ASN A 357 9.37 -4.38 -3.48
CA ASN A 357 7.99 -3.89 -3.49
C ASN A 357 6.99 -4.89 -2.87
N ALA A 358 7.10 -5.11 -1.56
CA ALA A 358 6.24 -6.07 -0.85
C ALA A 358 4.73 -5.79 -1.04
N GLY A 359 4.33 -4.52 -1.22
CA GLY A 359 2.93 -4.18 -1.47
C GLY A 359 2.42 -4.63 -2.84
N ASN A 360 3.13 -4.32 -3.93
CA ASN A 360 2.80 -4.84 -5.28
C ASN A 360 2.89 -6.36 -5.35
N LEU A 361 3.75 -6.97 -4.54
CA LEU A 361 3.93 -8.41 -4.47
C LEU A 361 2.80 -9.10 -3.69
N ALA A 362 2.22 -8.44 -2.69
CA ALA A 362 1.15 -8.98 -1.86
C ALA A 362 -0.22 -8.95 -2.54
N ASP A 363 -0.51 -7.91 -3.32
CA ASP A 363 -1.73 -7.80 -4.13
C ASP A 363 -1.62 -8.43 -5.52
N GLY A 364 -0.44 -8.93 -5.89
CA GLY A 364 -0.19 -9.63 -7.15
C GLY A 364 0.00 -8.70 -8.36
N SER A 365 -0.05 -7.38 -8.18
CA SER A 365 0.11 -6.43 -9.28
C SER A 365 1.48 -6.51 -9.97
N ALA A 366 2.55 -6.78 -9.21
CA ALA A 366 3.90 -6.96 -9.75
C ALA A 366 4.02 -8.14 -10.71
N ILE A 367 3.22 -9.20 -10.51
CA ILE A 367 3.27 -10.42 -11.32
C ILE A 367 2.93 -10.11 -12.77
N ILE A 368 1.89 -9.29 -12.96
CA ILE A 368 1.41 -8.91 -14.28
C ILE A 368 2.35 -7.85 -14.89
N TYR A 369 2.71 -6.81 -14.13
CA TYR A 369 3.54 -5.72 -14.65
C TYR A 369 4.92 -6.19 -15.12
N HIS A 370 5.54 -7.10 -14.36
CA HIS A 370 6.87 -7.62 -14.68
C HIS A 370 6.84 -8.98 -15.39
N GLN A 371 5.65 -9.49 -15.74
CA GLN A 371 5.46 -10.82 -16.34
C GLN A 371 6.26 -11.91 -15.61
N LEU A 372 6.26 -11.88 -14.27
CA LEU A 372 7.05 -12.78 -13.44
C LEU A 372 6.43 -14.19 -13.49
N THR A 373 6.84 -14.97 -14.49
CA THR A 373 6.41 -16.35 -14.66
C THR A 373 6.84 -17.21 -13.46
N GLY A 374 5.95 -18.09 -13.01
CA GLY A 374 6.23 -18.96 -11.86
C GLY A 374 6.28 -18.25 -10.50
N TYR A 375 5.87 -16.99 -10.41
CA TYR A 375 5.79 -16.25 -9.16
C TYR A 375 4.76 -16.85 -8.20
N SER A 376 5.14 -16.92 -6.92
CA SER A 376 4.19 -17.16 -5.83
C SER A 376 4.73 -16.55 -4.54
N ILE A 377 3.83 -16.09 -3.66
CA ILE A 377 4.20 -15.55 -2.35
C ILE A 377 5.12 -16.51 -1.57
N PRO A 378 4.85 -17.83 -1.46
CA PRO A 378 5.75 -18.75 -0.76
C PRO A 378 7.17 -18.79 -1.33
N LYS A 379 7.35 -18.66 -2.65
CA LYS A 379 8.68 -18.61 -3.28
C LYS A 379 9.45 -17.35 -2.87
N VAL A 380 8.79 -16.18 -2.87
CA VAL A 380 9.40 -14.91 -2.41
C VAL A 380 9.86 -15.04 -0.96
N PHE A 381 9.00 -15.54 -0.07
CA PHE A 381 9.35 -15.79 1.33
C PHE A 381 10.54 -16.74 1.45
N THR A 382 10.57 -17.80 0.65
CA THR A 382 11.66 -18.78 0.65
C THR A 382 12.99 -18.15 0.22
N VAL A 383 12.98 -17.37 -0.88
CA VAL A 383 14.18 -16.67 -1.38
C VAL A 383 14.71 -15.68 -0.34
N LEU A 384 13.84 -14.88 0.27
CA LEU A 384 14.23 -13.94 1.32
C LEU A 384 14.75 -14.66 2.57
N LEU A 385 14.13 -15.77 2.97
CA LEU A 385 14.56 -16.56 4.12
C LEU A 385 15.95 -17.17 3.91
N ILE A 386 16.19 -17.80 2.75
CA ILE A 386 17.50 -18.35 2.38
C ILE A 386 18.55 -17.23 2.32
N SER A 387 18.22 -16.09 1.70
CA SER A 387 19.14 -14.95 1.59
C SER A 387 19.53 -14.39 2.96
N ASN A 388 18.57 -14.30 3.89
CA ASN A 388 18.82 -13.94 5.28
C ASN A 388 19.75 -14.95 5.97
N LEU A 389 19.48 -16.25 5.85
CA LEU A 389 20.35 -17.28 6.42
C LEU A 389 21.78 -17.14 5.92
N LEU A 390 21.98 -17.00 4.61
CA LEU A 390 23.31 -16.86 4.00
C LEU A 390 24.05 -15.62 4.51
N ILE A 391 23.43 -14.43 4.50
CA ILE A 391 24.10 -13.19 4.90
C ILE A 391 24.44 -13.18 6.39
N TYR A 392 23.55 -13.70 7.24
CA TYR A 392 23.79 -13.74 8.68
C TYR A 392 24.77 -14.85 9.08
N CYS A 393 24.80 -15.99 8.38
CA CYS A 393 25.85 -16.99 8.55
C CYS A 393 27.23 -16.41 8.18
N LEU A 394 27.33 -15.71 7.05
CA LEU A 394 28.57 -15.03 6.64
C LEU A 394 28.99 -13.99 7.68
N GLN A 395 28.08 -13.12 8.10
CA GLN A 395 28.36 -12.08 9.08
C GLN A 395 28.79 -12.68 10.43
N PHE A 396 28.12 -13.75 10.88
CA PHE A 396 28.46 -14.48 12.11
C PHE A 396 29.87 -15.05 12.01
N TYR A 397 30.17 -15.78 10.93
CA TYR A 397 31.50 -16.34 10.67
C TYR A 397 32.59 -15.26 10.71
N LEU A 398 32.35 -14.14 10.03
CA LEU A 398 33.26 -13.01 10.06
C LEU A 398 33.44 -12.52 11.51
N LEU A 399 32.36 -12.34 12.29
CA LEU A 399 32.42 -11.79 13.66
C LEU A 399 33.12 -12.70 14.67
N THR A 400 33.06 -14.01 14.45
CA THR A 400 33.71 -15.00 15.32
C THR A 400 35.16 -15.30 14.95
N ARG A 401 35.55 -15.13 13.68
CA ARG A 401 36.95 -15.31 13.26
C ARG A 401 37.85 -14.30 13.97
N LYS A 402 38.97 -14.75 14.54
CA LYS A 402 40.05 -13.87 15.00
C LYS A 402 40.47 -13.03 13.78
N SER A 403 40.40 -11.71 13.87
CA SER A 403 41.23 -10.92 12.96
C SER A 403 42.64 -11.12 13.47
N GLU A 404 43.41 -11.94 12.77
CA GLU A 404 44.86 -11.87 12.84
C GLU A 404 45.20 -10.45 12.43
N VAL A 405 45.57 -9.64 13.43
CA VAL A 405 46.19 -8.33 13.26
C VAL A 405 47.67 -8.57 13.44
#